data_AF-A0AAN1S010-F1
#
_entry.id   AF-A0AAN1S010-F1
#
_cell.length_a   1.000
_cell.length_b   1.000
_cell.length_c   1.000
_cell.angle_alpha   90.00
_cell.angle_beta   90.00
_cell.angle_gamma   90.00
#
_symmetry.space_group_name_H-M   'P 1'
#
loop_
_entity.id
_entity.type
_entity.pdbx_description
1 polymer ?
#
loop_
_entity_poly.entity_id
_entity_poly.type
_entity_poly.pdbx_seq_one_letter_code
_entity_poly.pdbx_strand_id
1 'polypeptide(L)'
;MYITKTLGRYNFASNDKQWCVQMRMPDGKGLSEMWPEDEEPDIEGLPPSKVLDLIEERLKAYLFHSGRDEMLARIAAYREQAEQLDDAWARLQIASYERMVDSLKPYLITESDAA
;
A
#
# COMPACT_ATOMS: atom_id res chain seq x y z
N MET A 1 -3.91 -9.25 4.44
CA MET A 1 -3.10 -8.02 4.40
C MET A 1 -3.59 -7.17 3.24
N TYR A 2 -3.69 -5.85 3.43
CA TYR A 2 -4.01 -4.92 2.35
C TYR A 2 -3.18 -3.64 2.49
N ILE A 3 -2.87 -3.04 1.35
CA ILE A 3 -2.21 -1.75 1.23
C ILE A 3 -3.16 -0.86 0.47
N THR A 4 -3.46 0.32 1.01
CA THR A 4 -4.37 1.29 0.38
C THR A 4 -3.76 2.68 0.41
N LYS A 5 -3.98 3.44 -0.66
CA LYS A 5 -3.71 4.88 -0.76
C LYS A 5 -5.04 5.60 -0.97
N THR A 6 -5.34 6.59 -0.16
CA THR A 6 -6.59 7.36 -0.24
C THR A 6 -6.34 8.85 -0.01
N LEU A 7 -6.93 9.71 -0.84
CA LEU A 7 -6.92 11.17 -0.64
C LEU A 7 -8.14 11.58 0.20
N GLY A 8 -7.91 12.31 1.28
CA GLY A 8 -9.00 12.70 2.18
C GLY A 8 -8.61 13.78 3.18
N ARG A 9 -9.59 14.22 3.98
CA ARG A 9 -9.35 15.14 5.10
C ARG A 9 -9.16 14.32 6.37
N TYR A 10 -7.93 14.32 6.89
CA TYR A 10 -7.56 13.54 8.07
C TYR A 10 -7.30 14.42 9.30
N ASN A 11 -7.11 15.73 9.10
CA ASN A 11 -7.01 16.70 10.18
C ASN A 11 -8.36 17.38 10.41
N PHE A 12 -8.94 17.22 11.61
CA PHE A 12 -10.22 17.85 11.97
C PHE A 12 -10.16 19.39 11.99
N ALA A 13 -8.97 19.98 12.12
CA ALA A 13 -8.77 21.42 12.21
C ALA A 13 -8.35 22.07 10.88
N SER A 14 -8.17 21.29 9.80
CA SER A 14 -7.84 21.80 8.47
C SER A 14 -8.80 21.26 7.41
N ASN A 15 -9.01 22.03 6.34
CA ASN A 15 -9.73 21.58 5.15
C ASN A 15 -8.81 20.96 4.10
N ASP A 16 -7.49 20.99 4.34
CA ASP A 16 -6.49 20.44 3.44
C ASP A 16 -6.68 18.93 3.31
N LYS A 17 -6.61 18.45 2.06
CA LYS A 17 -6.56 17.03 1.81
C LYS A 17 -5.13 16.53 1.97
N GLN A 18 -5.01 15.28 2.34
CA GLN A 18 -3.74 14.58 2.47
C GLN A 18 -3.91 13.19 1.88
N TRP A 19 -2.85 12.68 1.27
CA TRP A 19 -2.78 11.27 0.93
C TRP A 19 -2.49 10.48 2.19
N CYS A 20 -3.28 9.44 2.45
CA CYS A 20 -3.04 8.50 3.52
C CYS A 20 -2.69 7.14 2.91
N VAL A 21 -1.48 6.66 3.19
CA VAL A 21 -1.09 5.28 2.90
C VAL A 21 -1.32 4.47 4.15
N GLN A 22 -2.11 3.40 4.03
CA GLN A 22 -2.41 2.48 5.13
C GLN A 22 -2.02 1.07 4.73
N MET A 23 -1.33 0.39 5.64
CA MET A 23 -1.00 -1.02 5.50
C MET A 23 -1.57 -1.77 6.70
N ARG A 24 -2.46 -2.73 6.44
CA ARG A 24 -3.00 -3.60 7.49
C ARG A 24 -2.40 -4.99 7.43
N MET A 25 -1.87 -5.39 8.56
CA MET A 25 -1.06 -6.59 8.71
C MET A 25 -1.90 -7.79 9.17
N PRO A 26 -1.40 -9.02 9.00
CA PRO A 26 -2.13 -10.23 9.39
C PRO A 26 -2.48 -10.31 10.88
N ASP A 27 -1.71 -9.62 11.74
CA ASP A 27 -1.94 -9.51 13.19
C ASP A 27 -3.15 -8.62 13.54
N GLY A 28 -3.84 -8.06 12.53
CA GLY A 28 -4.99 -7.17 12.68
C GLY A 28 -4.63 -5.71 12.93
N LYS A 29 -3.35 -5.40 13.22
CA LYS A 29 -2.83 -4.04 13.42
C LYS A 29 -2.47 -3.41 12.07
N GLY A 30 -2.28 -2.10 12.08
CA GLY A 30 -1.91 -1.35 10.88
C GLY A 30 -0.84 -0.32 11.14
N LEU A 31 -0.22 0.11 10.06
CA LEU A 31 0.63 1.28 9.95
C LEU A 31 -0.01 2.23 8.96
N SER A 32 0.08 3.52 9.24
CA SER A 32 -0.41 4.53 8.31
C SER A 32 0.39 5.80 8.44
N GLU A 33 0.64 6.44 7.32
CA GLU A 33 1.26 7.76 7.27
C GLU A 33 0.55 8.67 6.27
N MET A 34 0.82 9.97 6.40
CA MET A 34 0.18 11.00 5.61
C MET A 34 1.16 11.89 4.86
N TRP A 35 0.79 12.22 3.62
CA TRP A 35 1.50 13.15 2.74
C TRP A 35 0.58 14.29 2.33
N PRO A 36 1.11 15.51 2.14
CA PRO A 36 0.42 16.60 1.47
C PRO A 36 -0.22 16.19 0.14
N GLU A 37 -1.29 16.87 -0.27
CA GLU A 37 -2.01 16.58 -1.52
C GLU A 37 -1.11 16.67 -2.77
N ASP A 38 -0.12 17.56 -2.76
CA ASP A 38 0.88 17.76 -3.82
C ASP A 38 2.07 16.78 -3.76
N GLU A 39 2.18 15.99 -2.70
CA GLU A 39 3.23 14.97 -2.49
C GLU A 39 2.64 13.55 -2.57
N GLU A 40 1.90 13.23 -3.64
CA GLU A 40 1.32 11.90 -3.79
C GLU A 40 2.39 10.79 -3.76
N PRO A 41 2.30 9.82 -2.82
CA PRO A 41 3.25 8.72 -2.78
C PRO A 41 2.93 7.69 -3.87
N ASP A 42 3.97 7.28 -4.61
CA ASP A 42 3.87 6.18 -5.55
C ASP A 42 4.02 4.85 -4.82
N ILE A 43 2.91 4.12 -4.68
CA ILE A 43 2.86 2.82 -4.01
C ILE A 43 2.19 1.73 -4.87
N GLU A 44 1.78 2.08 -6.09
CA GLU A 44 1.01 1.16 -6.92
C GLU A 44 1.92 0.05 -7.44
N GLY A 45 1.52 -1.20 -7.22
CA GLY A 45 2.33 -2.36 -7.59
C GLY A 45 3.58 -2.58 -6.70
N LEU A 46 3.75 -1.82 -5.62
CA LEU A 46 4.85 -2.05 -4.69
C LEU A 46 4.54 -3.19 -3.68
N PRO A 47 5.54 -4.02 -3.35
CA PRO A 47 5.39 -5.02 -2.31
C PRO A 47 5.39 -4.37 -0.90
N PRO A 48 4.85 -5.05 0.11
CA PRO A 48 4.81 -4.59 1.50
C PRO A 48 6.14 -4.06 2.03
N SER A 49 7.26 -4.74 1.73
CA SER A 49 8.60 -4.29 2.15
C SER A 49 8.96 -2.89 1.66
N LYS A 50 8.60 -2.55 0.41
CA LYS A 50 8.86 -1.22 -0.17
C LYS A 50 7.94 -0.16 0.39
N VAL A 51 6.71 -0.52 0.71
CA VAL A 51 5.77 0.38 1.38
C VAL A 51 6.21 0.65 2.82
N LEU A 52 6.77 -0.35 3.52
CA LEU A 52 7.39 -0.16 4.83
C LEU A 52 8.56 0.83 4.78
N ASP A 53 9.43 0.73 3.77
CA ASP A 53 10.54 1.67 3.57
C ASP A 53 10.03 3.11 3.43
N LEU A 54 8.98 3.31 2.62
CA LEU A 54 8.37 4.62 2.37
C LEU A 54 7.71 5.21 3.63
N ILE A 55 7.01 4.39 4.42
CA ILE A 55 6.43 4.81 5.70
C ILE A 55 7.54 5.16 6.71
N GLU A 56 8.60 4.35 6.77
CA GLU A 56 9.72 4.62 7.68
C GLU A 56 10.45 5.92 7.35
N GLU A 57 10.70 6.18 6.06
CA GLU A 57 11.30 7.44 5.60
C GLU A 57 10.44 8.63 6.00
N ARG A 58 9.13 8.53 5.78
CA ARG A 58 8.19 9.60 6.17
C ARG A 58 8.20 9.85 7.67
N LEU A 59 8.16 8.79 8.48
CA LEU A 59 8.24 8.89 9.95
C LEU A 59 9.53 9.56 10.43
N LYS A 60 10.65 9.29 9.75
CA LYS A 60 11.95 9.86 10.09
C LYS A 60 12.04 11.35 9.77
N ALA A 61 11.28 11.84 8.78
CA ALA A 61 11.26 13.23 8.36
C ALA A 61 10.60 14.17 9.39
N TYR A 62 9.71 13.66 10.26
CA TYR A 62 9.11 14.51 11.30
C TYR A 62 10.12 14.89 12.39
N LEU A 63 10.15 16.19 12.72
CA LEU A 63 10.85 16.73 13.89
C LEU A 63 10.26 16.18 15.20
N PHE A 64 8.92 16.08 15.28
CA PHE A 64 8.21 15.53 16.44
C PHE A 64 7.03 14.68 15.98
N HIS A 65 6.97 13.44 16.47
CA HIS A 65 5.84 12.54 16.22
C HIS A 65 5.67 11.61 17.44
N SER A 66 4.56 11.77 18.17
CA SER A 66 4.36 11.14 19.49
C SER A 66 4.30 9.61 19.46
N GLY A 67 3.95 9.02 18.32
CA GLY A 67 3.93 7.56 18.12
C GLY A 67 5.13 6.99 17.36
N ARG A 68 6.19 7.80 17.11
CA ARG A 68 7.29 7.43 16.21
C ARG A 68 7.98 6.14 16.63
N ASP A 69 8.34 6.02 17.91
CA ASP A 69 9.10 4.86 18.39
C ASP A 69 8.28 3.57 18.33
N GLU A 70 6.98 3.64 18.65
CA GLU A 70 6.08 2.49 18.53
C GLU A 70 5.94 2.05 17.06
N MET A 71 5.78 3.01 16.14
CA MET A 71 5.66 2.73 14.72
C MET A 71 6.96 2.18 14.13
N LEU A 72 8.12 2.72 14.51
CA LEU A 72 9.43 2.21 14.10
C LEU A 72 9.70 0.79 14.63
N ALA A 73 9.36 0.53 15.90
CA ALA A 73 9.47 -0.83 16.46
C ALA A 73 8.56 -1.82 15.72
N ARG A 74 7.37 -1.37 15.32
CA ARG A 74 6.44 -2.18 14.52
C ARG A 74 6.94 -2.43 13.10
N ILE A 75 7.51 -1.42 12.44
CA ILE A 75 8.18 -1.58 11.14
C ILE A 75 9.31 -2.61 11.25
N ALA A 76 10.14 -2.52 12.30
CA ALA A 76 11.21 -3.50 12.53
C ALA A 76 10.67 -4.92 12.69
N ALA A 77 9.62 -5.13 13.50
CA ALA A 77 8.98 -6.43 13.66
C ALA A 77 8.39 -6.99 12.35
N TYR A 78 7.85 -6.12 11.49
CA TYR A 78 7.34 -6.54 10.18
C TYR A 78 8.46 -6.83 9.18
N ARG A 79 9.60 -6.15 9.30
CA ARG A 79 10.78 -6.43 8.47
C ARG A 79 11.37 -7.81 8.71
N GLU A 80 11.31 -8.32 9.93
CA GLU A 80 11.73 -9.71 10.23
C GLU A 80 10.94 -10.76 9.42
N GLN A 81 9.75 -10.39 8.93
CA GLN A 81 8.87 -11.24 8.14
C GLN A 81 8.60 -10.70 6.73
N ALA A 82 9.41 -9.73 6.26
CA ALA A 82 9.16 -9.03 5.01
C ALA A 82 9.08 -9.97 3.81
N GLU A 83 9.95 -10.97 3.73
CA GLU A 83 9.97 -11.94 2.63
C GLU A 83 8.66 -12.74 2.55
N GLN A 84 8.13 -13.18 3.70
CA GLN A 84 6.88 -13.93 3.73
C GLN A 84 5.68 -13.03 3.39
N LEU A 85 5.71 -11.77 3.81
CA LEU A 85 4.68 -10.79 3.47
C LEU A 85 4.68 -10.47 1.97
N ASP A 86 5.86 -10.28 1.39
CA ASP A 86 6.03 -10.00 -0.03
C ASP A 86 5.61 -11.20 -0.90
N ASP A 87 5.97 -12.43 -0.52
CA ASP A 87 5.49 -13.65 -1.20
C ASP A 87 3.96 -13.78 -1.14
N ALA A 88 3.37 -13.60 0.06
CA ALA A 88 1.93 -13.66 0.23
C ALA A 88 1.21 -12.57 -0.60
N TRP A 89 1.75 -11.35 -0.64
CA TRP A 89 1.26 -10.27 -1.48
C TRP A 89 1.35 -10.63 -2.97
N ALA A 90 2.51 -11.10 -3.43
CA ALA A 90 2.74 -11.43 -4.83
C ALA A 90 1.78 -12.52 -5.32
N ARG A 91 1.56 -13.57 -4.51
CA ARG A 91 0.58 -14.62 -4.80
C ARG A 91 -0.83 -14.07 -4.97
N LEU A 92 -1.24 -13.15 -4.10
CA LEU A 92 -2.56 -12.52 -4.18
C LEU A 92 -2.70 -11.64 -5.42
N GLN A 93 -1.66 -10.88 -5.78
CA GLN A 93 -1.65 -10.06 -7.00
C GLN A 93 -1.73 -10.93 -8.25
N ILE A 94 -0.91 -11.98 -8.35
CA ILE A 94 -0.93 -12.94 -9.46
C ILE A 94 -2.34 -13.52 -9.61
N ALA A 95 -2.92 -14.06 -8.55
CA ALA A 95 -4.26 -14.63 -8.58
C ALA A 95 -5.34 -13.59 -8.96
N SER A 96 -5.14 -12.32 -8.63
CA SER A 96 -6.04 -11.23 -9.04
C SER A 96 -5.91 -10.91 -10.52
N TYR A 97 -4.68 -10.85 -11.03
CA TYR A 97 -4.40 -10.61 -12.44
C TYR A 97 -4.84 -11.76 -13.32
N GLU A 98 -4.67 -13.00 -12.90
CA GLU A 98 -5.20 -14.18 -13.60
C GLU A 98 -6.73 -14.09 -13.75
N ARG A 99 -7.44 -13.74 -12.67
CA ARG A 99 -8.89 -13.51 -12.71
C ARG A 99 -9.27 -12.35 -13.65
N MET A 100 -8.48 -11.29 -13.70
CA MET A 100 -8.70 -10.17 -14.62
C MET A 100 -8.45 -10.59 -16.07
N VAL A 101 -7.40 -11.35 -16.34
CA VAL A 101 -7.13 -11.91 -17.67
C VAL A 101 -8.30 -12.79 -18.10
N ASP A 102 -8.78 -13.67 -17.23
CA ASP A 102 -9.93 -14.54 -17.50
C ASP A 102 -11.22 -13.75 -17.78
N SER A 103 -11.47 -12.65 -17.07
CA SER A 103 -12.65 -11.81 -17.30
C SER A 103 -12.57 -11.04 -18.63
N LEU A 104 -11.37 -10.76 -19.13
CA LEU A 104 -11.15 -10.05 -20.38
C LEU A 104 -11.13 -10.97 -21.61
N LYS A 105 -10.82 -12.26 -21.44
CA LYS A 105 -10.79 -13.26 -22.52
C LYS A 105 -12.02 -13.25 -23.44
N PRO A 106 -13.28 -13.14 -22.95
CA PRO A 106 -14.47 -13.14 -23.80
C PRO A 106 -14.58 -11.94 -24.76
N TYR A 107 -13.82 -10.87 -24.51
CA TYR A 107 -13.82 -9.65 -25.33
C TYR A 107 -12.68 -9.65 -26.36
N LEU A 108 -11.84 -10.69 -26.39
CA LEU A 108 -10.82 -10.84 -27.42
C LEU A 108 -11.52 -11.22 -28.73
N ILE A 109 -11.43 -10.35 -29.73
CA ILE A 109 -11.78 -10.71 -31.11
C ILE A 109 -10.72 -11.71 -31.58
N THR A 110 -11.13 -12.95 -31.86
CA THR A 110 -10.23 -13.91 -32.48
C THR A 110 -10.20 -13.67 -33.99
N GLU A 111 -9.11 -14.01 -34.69
CA GLU A 111 -9.02 -13.84 -36.15
C GLU A 111 -10.14 -14.54 -36.93
N SER A 112 -10.86 -15.48 -36.30
CA SER A 112 -12.05 -16.15 -36.82
C SER A 112 -13.32 -15.27 -36.85
N ASP A 113 -13.40 -14.21 -36.03
CA ASP A 113 -14.57 -13.35 -35.89
C ASP A 113 -14.51 -12.11 -36.80
N ALA A 114 -13.38 -11.93 -37.52
CA ALA A 114 -13.10 -10.80 -38.40
C ALA A 114 -13.27 -11.11 -39.91
N ALA A 115 -13.79 -12.30 -40.26
CA ALA A 115 -14.01 -12.77 -41.64
C ALA A 115 -15.44 -13.28 -41.83
#